data_AF-A0A0Q7ZKG9-F1
#
_entry.id   AF-A0A0Q7ZKG9-F1
#
_cell.length_a   1.000
_cell.length_b   1.000
_cell.length_c   1.000
_cell.angle_alpha   90.00
_cell.angle_beta   90.00
_cell.angle_gamma   90.00
#
_symmetry.space_group_name_H-M   'P 1'
#
loop_
_entity.id
_entity.type
_entity.pdbx_description
1 polymer ?
#
loop_
_entity_poly.entity_id
_entity_poly.type
_entity_poly.pdbx_seq_one_letter_code
_entity_poly.pdbx_strand_id
1 'polypeptide(L)' 'MKALIGLAAAAILALTAGGIKAALPGAQTGPEPAEGTTSQVRVTAVVDGDTIRVETLDGRQLGRVRLLGIVH' A
#
# COMPACT_ATOMS: atom_id res chain seq x y z
N MET A 1 -12.35 -41.06 -2.82
CA MET A 1 -11.38 -40.01 -2.39
C MET A 1 -10.47 -39.56 -3.54
N LYS A 2 -11.03 -39.13 -4.68
CA LYS A 2 -10.26 -38.64 -5.86
C LYS A 2 -10.90 -37.41 -6.53
N ALA A 3 -12.16 -37.14 -6.25
CA ALA A 3 -12.93 -36.03 -6.85
C ALA A 3 -12.77 -34.68 -6.13
N LEU A 4 -12.20 -34.64 -4.91
CA LEU A 4 -12.04 -33.40 -4.15
C LEU A 4 -10.78 -32.60 -4.56
N ILE A 5 -9.78 -33.27 -5.12
CA ILE A 5 -8.48 -32.67 -5.48
C ILE A 5 -8.59 -31.87 -6.80
N GLY A 6 -9.52 -32.25 -7.69
CA GLY A 6 -9.72 -31.54 -8.96
C GLY A 6 -10.40 -30.17 -8.84
N LEU A 7 -11.22 -29.96 -7.80
CA LEU A 7 -11.93 -28.70 -7.60
C LEU A 7 -11.00 -27.58 -7.07
N ALA A 8 -9.97 -27.94 -6.30
CA ALA A 8 -8.99 -26.99 -5.80
C ALA A 8 -8.08 -26.45 -6.92
N ALA A 9 -7.70 -27.29 -7.90
CA ALA A 9 -6.84 -26.87 -9.00
C ALA A 9 -7.54 -25.89 -9.97
N ALA A 10 -8.84 -26.09 -10.23
CA ALA A 10 -9.62 -25.18 -11.07
C ALA A 10 -9.82 -23.79 -10.42
N ALA A 11 -9.98 -23.73 -9.10
CA ALA A 11 -10.10 -22.47 -8.37
C ALA A 11 -8.80 -21.65 -8.40
N ILE A 12 -7.64 -22.31 -8.33
CA ILE A 12 -6.34 -21.64 -8.39
C ILE A 12 -6.06 -21.07 -9.78
N LEU A 13 -6.40 -21.81 -10.86
CA LEU A 13 -6.23 -21.32 -12.23
C LEU A 13 -7.17 -20.14 -12.55
N ALA A 14 -8.42 -20.18 -12.07
CA ALA A 14 -9.34 -19.05 -12.17
C ALA A 14 -8.86 -17.81 -11.42
N LEU A 15 -8.17 -17.98 -10.28
CA LEU A 15 -7.57 -16.88 -9.52
C LEU A 15 -6.33 -16.28 -10.19
N THR A 16 -5.55 -17.08 -10.94
CA THR A 16 -4.37 -16.59 -11.68
C THR A 16 -4.70 -15.94 -13.02
N ALA A 17 -5.81 -16.34 -13.66
CA ALA A 17 -6.28 -15.76 -14.93
C ALA A 17 -7.27 -14.60 -14.71
N GLY A 18 -8.08 -14.67 -13.66
CA GLY A 18 -8.85 -13.56 -13.12
C GLY A 18 -7.94 -12.65 -12.31
N GLY A 19 -6.92 -12.08 -12.98
CA GLY A 19 -6.03 -11.11 -12.39
C GLY A 19 -6.88 -10.12 -11.62
N ILE A 20 -6.66 -10.07 -10.31
CA ILE A 20 -7.15 -9.01 -9.45
C ILE A 20 -6.45 -7.76 -10.01
N LYS A 21 -7.06 -7.15 -11.02
CA LYS A 21 -6.92 -5.74 -11.30
C LYS A 21 -7.58 -5.08 -10.10
N ALA A 22 -6.82 -5.02 -9.00
CA ALA A 22 -6.99 -3.95 -8.06
C ALA A 22 -6.85 -2.69 -8.91
N ALA A 23 -8.00 -2.11 -9.26
CA ALA A 23 -8.06 -0.77 -9.76
C ALA A 23 -7.44 0.08 -8.66
N LEU A 24 -6.13 0.30 -8.74
CA LEU A 24 -5.46 1.37 -8.01
C LEU A 24 -6.18 2.62 -8.49
N PRO A 25 -7.03 3.24 -7.65
CA PRO A 25 -7.73 4.45 -8.06
C PRO A 25 -6.66 5.45 -8.47
N GLY A 26 -6.87 6.01 -9.66
CA GLY A 26 -5.96 6.96 -10.28
C GLY A 26 -5.55 8.08 -9.32
N ALA A 27 -4.37 8.65 -9.62
CA ALA A 27 -3.80 9.89 -9.09
C ALA A 27 -4.53 10.49 -7.89
N GLN A 28 -3.88 10.47 -6.72
CA GLN A 28 -4.35 11.17 -5.53
C GLN A 28 -4.57 12.65 -5.85
N THR A 29 -5.81 13.03 -6.14
CA THR A 29 -6.29 14.41 -6.02
C THR A 29 -6.58 14.63 -4.54
N GLY A 30 -5.51 14.63 -3.73
CA GLY A 30 -5.57 15.05 -2.34
C GLY A 30 -5.78 16.56 -2.24
N PRO A 31 -6.22 17.07 -1.09
CA PRO A 31 -6.34 18.51 -0.84
C PRO A 31 -5.04 19.23 -1.23
N GLU A 32 -5.19 20.45 -1.76
CA GLU A 32 -4.07 21.32 -2.15
C GLU A 32 -3.04 21.36 -1.02
N PRO A 33 -1.75 21.06 -1.30
CA PRO A 33 -0.79 20.99 -0.22
C PRO A 33 -0.67 22.35 0.47
N ALA A 34 -0.83 22.35 1.78
CA ALA A 34 -0.56 23.51 2.62
C ALA A 34 0.85 24.04 2.33
N GLU A 35 1.03 25.36 2.32
CA GLU A 35 2.29 26.06 2.00
C GLU A 35 3.51 25.32 2.55
N GLY A 36 4.22 24.62 1.66
CA GLY A 36 5.28 23.69 2.01
C GLY A 36 5.68 22.81 0.83
N THR A 37 6.94 22.38 0.80
CA THR A 37 7.40 21.41 -0.21
C THR A 37 6.78 20.05 0.07
N THR A 38 5.93 19.58 -0.84
CA THR A 38 5.34 18.23 -0.75
C THR A 38 6.24 17.23 -1.44
N SER A 39 6.47 16.08 -0.81
CA SER A 39 7.30 15.01 -1.35
C SER A 39 6.55 13.68 -1.35
N GLN A 40 6.63 12.95 -2.47
CA GLN A 40 6.13 11.58 -2.54
C GLN A 40 7.13 10.63 -1.88
N VAL A 41 6.64 9.78 -0.98
CA VAL A 41 7.44 8.84 -0.21
C VAL A 41 6.83 7.44 -0.22
N ARG A 42 7.67 6.42 -0.10
CA ARG A 42 7.26 5.03 0.10
C ARG A 42 7.27 4.73 1.60
N VAL A 43 6.16 4.19 2.11
CA VAL A 43 6.10 3.70 3.49
C VAL A 43 6.77 2.33 3.57
N THR A 44 7.71 2.18 4.50
CA THR A 44 8.51 0.96 4.68
C THR A 44 8.15 0.20 5.94
N ALA A 45 7.68 0.89 6.97
CA ALA A 45 7.20 0.27 8.20
C ALA A 45 6.23 1.19 8.95
N VAL A 46 5.36 0.58 9.75
CA VAL A 46 4.59 1.26 10.78
C VAL A 46 5.33 1.07 12.10
N VAL A 47 5.67 2.17 12.77
CA VAL A 47 6.40 2.16 14.05
C VAL A 47 5.42 2.23 15.22
N ASP A 48 4.40 3.09 15.09
CA ASP A 48 3.31 3.29 16.04
C ASP A 48 2.05 3.73 15.28
N GLY A 49 0.90 3.83 15.95
CA GLY A 49 -0.37 4.27 15.36
C GLY A 49 -0.31 5.68 14.75
N ASP A 50 0.61 6.53 15.22
CA ASP A 50 0.84 7.88 14.68
C ASP A 50 2.19 8.03 13.95
N THR A 51 3.02 6.98 13.91
CA THR A 51 4.42 7.09 13.45
C THR A 51 4.75 6.04 12.42
N ILE A 52 5.22 6.48 11.26
CA ILE A 52 5.62 5.62 10.13
C ILE A 52 7.08 5.85 9.76
N ARG A 53 7.71 4.85 9.13
CA ARG A 53 9.05 4.96 8.54
C ARG A 53 8.93 5.04 7.02
N VAL A 54 9.64 6.00 6.42
CA VAL A 54 9.51 6.29 4.99
C VAL A 54 10.87 6.44 4.30
N GLU A 55 10.85 6.21 3.00
CA GLU A 55 11.98 6.42 2.10
C GLU A 55 11.52 7.17 0.84
N THR A 56 12.46 7.79 0.13
CA THR A 56 12.20 8.35 -1.20
C THR A 56 11.87 7.24 -2.19
N LEU A 57 11.29 7.61 -3.33
CA LEU A 57 11.04 6.66 -4.41
C LEU A 57 12.32 6.00 -4.95
N ASP A 58 13.47 6.68 -4.81
CA ASP A 58 14.81 6.18 -5.16
C ASP A 58 15.44 5.28 -4.08
N GLY A 59 14.70 4.95 -3.00
CA GLY A 59 15.16 4.07 -1.93
C GLY A 59 16.05 4.75 -0.87
N ARG A 60 16.12 6.09 -0.85
CA ARG A 60 16.83 6.82 0.21
C ARG A 60 15.96 6.89 1.45
N GLN A 61 16.41 6.32 2.56
CA GLN A 61 15.67 6.42 3.81
C GLN A 61 15.60 7.87 4.31
N LEU A 62 14.38 8.33 4.60
CA LEU A 62 14.11 9.65 5.18
C LEU A 62 13.89 9.58 6.70
N GLY A 63 13.64 8.38 7.23
CA GLY A 63 13.52 8.13 8.66
C GLY A 63 12.06 8.03 9.11
N ARG A 64 11.77 8.51 10.32
CA ARG A 64 10.44 8.43 10.94
C ARG A 64 9.65 9.72 10.69
N VAL A 65 8.38 9.57 10.35
CA VAL A 65 7.42 10.65 10.15
C VAL A 65 6.26 10.43 11.11
N ARG A 66 5.90 11.48 11.84
CA ARG A 66 4.78 11.49 12.77
C ARG A 66 3.60 12.22 12.15
N LEU A 67 2.42 11.64 12.24
CA LEU A 67 1.17 12.24 11.80
C LEU A 67 0.79 13.35 12.79
N LEU A 68 0.72 14.59 12.30
CA LEU A 68 0.32 15.75 13.10
C LEU A 68 -1.20 15.92 13.01
N GLY A 69 -1.82 16.42 14.09
CA GLY A 69 -3.26 16.68 14.14
C GLY A 69 -4.14 15.48 14.49
N ILE A 70 -3.54 14.30 14.67
CA ILE A 70 -4.19 13.17 15.35
C ILE A 70 -3.57 13.00 16.74
N VAL A 71 -4.43 12.87 17.74
CA VAL A 71 -4.04 12.56 19.12
C VAL A 71 -4.62 11.19 19.41
N HIS A 72 -3.78 10.28 19.89
CA HIS A 72 -4.21 8.96 20.36
C HIS A 72 -4.95 9.10 21.70
#